data_AF-A0A3P6T0M8-F1
#
_entry.id   AF-A0A3P6T0M8-F1
#
_cell.length_a   1.000
_cell.length_b   1.000
_cell.length_c   1.000
_cell.angle_alpha   90.00
_cell.angle_beta   90.00
_cell.angle_gamma   90.00
#
_symmetry.space_group_name_H-M   'P 1'
#
loop_
_entity.id
_entity.type
_entity.pdbx_description
1 polymer ?
#
loop_
_entity_poly.entity_id
_entity_poly.type
_entity_poly.pdbx_seq_one_letter_code
_entity_poly.pdbx_strand_id
1 'polypeptide(L)'
;MDSFFQELTHNKITSLPGWEERILISDRAHLVCGIHMLVDDYSEDKLKINKIGTTKRGIGPTYSSKCFRNGLRVGDLVHDFSAFSKKYVHVLFEAPLFT
;
A
#
# COMPACT_ATOMS: atom_id res chain seq x y z
N MET A 1 -5.05 1.33 1.72
CA MET A 1 -6.19 1.85 0.93
C MET A 1 -7.08 2.76 1.75
N ASP A 2 -7.24 2.47 3.05
CA ASP A 2 -8.09 3.24 3.98
C ASP A 2 -7.77 4.74 4.03
N SER A 3 -6.49 5.11 4.00
CA SER A 3 -6.08 6.53 4.00
C SER A 3 -6.66 7.33 2.83
N PHE A 4 -6.84 6.72 1.65
CA PHE A 4 -7.41 7.41 0.48
C PHE A 4 -8.88 7.74 0.71
N PHE A 5 -9.67 6.75 1.13
CA PHE A 5 -11.10 6.96 1.40
C PHE A 5 -11.34 7.85 2.64
N GLN A 6 -10.47 7.76 3.64
CA GLN A 6 -10.50 8.67 4.80
C GLN A 6 -10.27 10.12 4.36
N GLU A 7 -9.31 10.38 3.47
CA GLU A 7 -9.04 11.72 2.97
C GLU A 7 -10.21 12.29 2.15
N LEU A 8 -10.82 11.46 1.30
CA LEU A 8 -12.03 11.86 0.55
C LEU A 8 -13.19 12.20 1.47
N THR A 9 -13.39 11.39 2.52
CA THR A 9 -14.46 11.57 3.50
C THR A 9 -14.21 12.81 4.36
N HIS A 10 -12.98 13.00 4.84
CA HIS A 10 -12.56 14.15 5.64
C HIS A 10 -12.82 15.46 4.90
N ASN A 11 -12.48 15.50 3.60
CA ASN A 11 -12.68 16.67 2.75
C ASN A 11 -14.10 16.77 2.17
N LYS A 12 -15.02 15.85 2.54
CA LYS A 12 -16.41 15.79 2.04
C LYS A 12 -16.51 15.72 0.51
N ILE A 13 -15.47 15.21 -0.16
CA ILE A 13 -15.41 15.14 -1.63
C ILE A 13 -16.54 14.24 -2.16
N THR A 14 -16.89 13.19 -1.40
CA THR A 14 -17.99 12.28 -1.74
C THR A 14 -19.37 12.94 -1.80
N SER A 15 -19.53 14.14 -1.23
CA SER A 15 -20.78 14.92 -1.30
C SER A 15 -20.83 15.90 -2.47
N LEU A 16 -19.73 16.09 -3.21
CA LEU A 16 -19.68 17.01 -4.34
C LEU A 16 -20.23 16.34 -5.60
N PRO A 17 -21.09 16.99 -6.40
CA PRO A 17 -21.62 16.39 -7.61
C PRO A 17 -20.51 16.14 -8.64
N GLY A 18 -20.48 14.93 -9.21
CA GLY A 18 -19.53 14.54 -10.27
C GLY A 18 -18.09 14.36 -9.80
N TRP A 19 -17.84 14.10 -8.52
CA TRP A 19 -16.48 13.88 -8.00
C TRP A 19 -15.81 12.63 -8.57
N GLU A 20 -16.59 11.58 -8.88
CA GLU A 20 -16.11 10.31 -9.43
C GLU A 20 -15.46 10.48 -10.81
N GLU A 21 -15.95 11.42 -11.62
CA GLU A 21 -15.39 11.72 -12.95
C GLU A 21 -14.09 12.54 -12.87
N ARG A 22 -13.83 13.19 -11.72
CA ARG A 22 -12.65 14.05 -11.50
C ARG A 22 -11.45 13.27 -10.96
N ILE A 23 -11.68 12.14 -10.29
CA ILE A 23 -10.63 11.35 -9.64
C ILE A 23 -10.42 10.06 -10.41
N LEU A 24 -9.36 10.04 -11.21
CA LEU A 24 -8.98 8.88 -12.01
C LEU A 24 -7.79 8.17 -11.37
N ILE A 25 -7.96 6.88 -11.08
CA ILE A 25 -6.90 6.04 -10.52
C ILE A 25 -6.30 5.20 -11.64
N SER A 26 -4.98 5.24 -11.77
CA SER A 26 -4.27 4.42 -12.75
C SER A 26 -4.30 2.94 -12.34
N ASP A 27 -4.66 2.08 -13.29
CA ASP A 27 -4.60 0.61 -13.16
C ASP A 27 -3.20 0.09 -12.76
N ARG A 28 -2.16 0.84 -13.14
CA ARG A 28 -0.75 0.49 -12.88
C ARG A 28 -0.24 1.02 -11.54
N ALA A 29 -1.05 1.74 -10.78
CA ALA A 29 -0.67 2.23 -9.46
C ALA A 29 -0.43 1.06 -8.52
N HIS A 30 0.66 1.14 -7.73
CA HIS A 30 0.98 0.12 -6.73
C HIS A 30 0.21 0.41 -5.44
N LEU A 31 -0.31 -0.65 -4.82
CA LEU A 31 -1.09 -0.57 -3.62
C LEU A 31 -0.18 -0.59 -2.38
N VAL A 32 -0.39 0.39 -1.51
CA VAL A 32 0.18 0.37 -0.15
C VAL A 32 -0.77 -0.43 0.75
N CYS A 33 -0.28 -1.57 1.23
CA CYS A 33 -1.00 -2.49 2.10
C CYS A 33 -0.55 -2.34 3.56
N GLY A 34 -1.39 -2.80 4.50
CA GLY A 34 -1.08 -2.77 5.94
C GLY A 34 0.24 -3.45 6.31
N ILE A 35 0.58 -4.54 5.60
CA ILE A 35 1.85 -5.26 5.78
C ILE A 35 3.07 -4.35 5.53
N HIS A 36 3.01 -3.46 4.53
CA HIS A 36 4.11 -2.56 4.22
C HIS A 36 4.33 -1.54 5.35
N MET A 37 3.26 -1.09 6.02
CA MET A 37 3.37 -0.20 7.18
C MET A 37 4.03 -0.91 8.36
N LEU A 38 3.65 -2.15 8.65
CA LEU A 38 4.25 -2.95 9.70
C LEU A 38 5.74 -3.23 9.44
N VAL A 39 6.11 -3.53 8.20
CA VAL A 39 7.51 -3.76 7.81
C VAL A 39 8.35 -2.49 7.94
N ASP A 40 7.79 -1.33 7.58
CA ASP A 40 8.46 -0.02 7.72
C ASP A 40 8.74 0.30 9.19
N ASP A 41 7.74 0.10 10.05
CA ASP A 41 7.86 0.30 11.50
C ASP A 41 8.89 -0.65 12.13
N TYR A 42 8.81 -1.94 11.80
CA TYR A 42 9.76 -2.95 12.26
C TYR A 42 11.20 -2.64 11.81
N SER A 43 11.38 -2.19 10.56
CA SER A 43 12.70 -1.87 10.01
C SER A 43 13.34 -0.69 10.75
N GLU A 44 12.57 0.35 11.05
CA GLU A 44 13.03 1.49 11.84
C GLU A 44 13.39 1.08 13.27
N ASP A 45 12.59 0.24 13.92
CA ASP A 45 12.88 -0.23 15.27
C ASP A 45 14.12 -1.12 15.33
N LYS A 46 14.36 -1.92 14.29
CA LYS A 46 15.59 -2.73 14.16
C LYS A 46 16.86 -1.87 14.08
N LEU A 47 16.78 -0.67 13.51
CA LEU A 47 17.92 0.26 13.38
C LEU A 47 18.30 0.97 14.69
N LYS A 48 17.45 0.92 15.73
CA LYS A 48 17.66 1.47 17.09
C LYS A 48 18.16 2.92 17.13
N ILE A 49 19.48 3.11 17.16
CA ILE A 49 20.13 4.43 17.29
C ILE A 49 20.28 5.09 15.90
N ASN A 50 20.36 4.28 14.83
CA ASN A 50 20.56 4.74 13.46
C ASN A 50 19.23 4.84 12.69
N LYS A 51 18.17 5.30 13.36
CA LYS A 51 16.86 5.49 12.72
C LYS A 51 16.97 6.50 11.58
N ILE A 52 16.29 6.22 10.47
CA ILE A 52 16.24 7.13 9.33
C ILE A 52 15.19 8.22 9.59
N GLY A 53 14.13 7.90 10.34
CA GLY A 53 12.99 8.78 10.57
C GLY A 53 11.93 8.61 9.48
N THR A 54 11.54 7.36 9.18
CA THR A 54 10.50 7.12 8.18
C THR A 54 9.13 7.61 8.68
N THR A 55 8.22 7.87 7.73
CA THR A 55 6.84 8.28 8.06
C THR A 55 5.98 7.12 8.57
N LYS A 56 6.53 5.90 8.61
CA LYS A 56 5.85 4.65 9.02
C LYS A 56 4.58 4.35 8.21
N ARG A 57 4.49 4.89 6.99
CA ARG A 57 3.36 4.70 6.08
C ARG A 57 3.59 3.58 5.07
N GLY A 58 4.71 2.85 5.14
CA GLY A 58 4.97 1.72 4.26
C GLY A 58 5.35 2.12 2.83
N ILE A 59 5.78 3.37 2.63
CA ILE A 59 6.16 3.88 1.30
C ILE A 59 7.42 3.17 0.80
N GLY A 60 8.46 3.09 1.62
CA GLY A 60 9.72 2.39 1.30
C GLY A 60 9.48 0.93 0.91
N PRO A 61 8.84 0.12 1.78
CA PRO A 61 8.53 -1.27 1.45
C PRO A 61 7.66 -1.44 0.20
N THR A 62 6.68 -0.56 -0.04
CA THR A 62 5.87 -0.62 -1.26
C THR A 62 6.72 -0.40 -2.53
N TYR A 63 7.64 0.57 -2.49
CA TYR A 63 8.55 0.81 -3.60
C TYR A 63 9.59 -0.30 -3.76
N SER A 64 10.01 -0.94 -2.68
CA SER A 64 10.82 -2.16 -2.72
C SER A 64 10.08 -3.24 -3.51
N SER A 65 8.83 -3.54 -3.17
CA SER A 65 8.04 -4.55 -3.87
C SER A 65 7.78 -4.20 -5.35
N LYS A 66 7.68 -2.90 -5.66
CA LYS A 66 7.65 -2.42 -7.06
C LYS A 66 8.95 -2.75 -7.80
N CYS A 67 10.11 -2.49 -7.19
CA CYS A 67 11.42 -2.79 -7.77
C CYS A 67 11.64 -4.29 -7.96
N PHE A 68 11.25 -5.11 -6.98
CA PHE A 68 11.32 -6.57 -7.04
C PHE A 68 10.23 -7.21 -7.92
N ARG A 69 9.29 -6.42 -8.45
CA ARG A 69 8.18 -6.85 -9.31
C ARG A 69 7.21 -7.85 -8.66
N ASN A 70 7.25 -7.98 -7.33
CA ASN A 70 6.31 -8.76 -6.52
C ASN A 70 5.21 -7.90 -5.88
N GLY A 71 5.22 -6.59 -6.10
CA GLY A 71 4.20 -5.67 -5.57
C GLY A 71 2.80 -5.84 -6.18
N LEU A 72 1.80 -5.44 -5.40
CA LEU A 72 0.39 -5.47 -5.78
C LEU A 72 -0.01 -4.19 -6.50
N ARG A 73 -0.80 -4.30 -7.57
CA ARG A 73 -1.31 -3.16 -8.33
C ARG A 73 -2.82 -3.04 -8.23
N VAL A 74 -3.35 -1.84 -8.51
CA VAL A 74 -4.79 -1.59 -8.59
C VAL A 74 -5.46 -2.51 -9.60
N GLY A 75 -4.83 -2.75 -10.76
CA GLY A 75 -5.38 -3.67 -11.75
C GLY A 75 -5.46 -5.11 -11.31
N ASP A 76 -4.53 -5.57 -10.46
CA ASP A 76 -4.63 -6.92 -9.90
C ASP A 76 -5.91 -7.05 -9.06
N LEU A 77 -6.28 -5.98 -8.32
CA LEU A 77 -7.47 -5.95 -7.49
C LEU A 77 -8.77 -5.92 -8.31
N VAL A 78 -8.80 -5.18 -9.41
CA VAL A 78 -10.02 -4.96 -10.22
C VAL A 78 -10.29 -6.11 -11.20
N HIS A 79 -9.26 -6.69 -11.80
CA HIS A 79 -9.43 -7.67 -12.88
C HIS A 79 -9.55 -9.12 -12.39
N ASP A 80 -8.68 -9.57 -11.46
CA ASP A 80 -8.69 -10.95 -10.96
C ASP A 80 -8.39 -11.00 -9.47
N PHE A 81 -9.47 -11.01 -8.67
CA PHE A 81 -9.37 -11.08 -7.22
C PHE A 81 -8.73 -12.39 -6.71
N SER A 82 -8.85 -13.49 -7.45
CA SER A 82 -8.23 -14.77 -7.06
C SER A 82 -6.71 -14.69 -7.21
N ALA A 83 -6.23 -14.16 -8.34
CA ALA A 83 -4.80 -13.92 -8.55
C ALA A 83 -4.25 -12.87 -7.58
N PHE A 84 -5.01 -11.79 -7.31
CA PHE A 84 -4.66 -10.80 -6.29
C PHE A 84 -4.45 -11.44 -4.92
N SER A 85 -5.40 -12.27 -4.47
CA SER A 85 -5.31 -12.93 -3.15
C SER A 85 -4.06 -13.81 -3.04
N LYS A 86 -3.73 -14.58 -4.09
CA LYS A 86 -2.49 -15.38 -4.13
C LYS A 86 -1.24 -14.51 -4.04
N LYS A 87 -1.17 -13.41 -4.80
CA LYS A 87 -0.05 -12.46 -4.72
C LYS A 87 0.03 -11.79 -3.35
N TYR A 88 -1.10 -11.43 -2.76
CA TYR A 88 -1.16 -10.81 -1.44
C TYR A 88 -0.60 -11.74 -0.36
N VAL A 89 -0.99 -13.01 -0.40
CA VAL A 89 -0.45 -14.04 0.49
C VAL A 89 1.06 -14.19 0.31
N HIS A 90 1.56 -14.18 -0.93
CA HIS A 90 2.99 -14.25 -1.19
C HIS A 90 3.75 -13.06 -0.58
N VAL A 91 3.28 -11.83 -0.81
CA VAL A 91 3.87 -10.61 -0.22
C VAL A 91 3.81 -10.65 1.32
N LEU A 92 2.77 -11.26 1.89
CA LEU A 92 2.64 -11.40 3.34
C LEU A 92 3.68 -12.37 3.92
N PHE A 93 3.95 -13.49 3.26
CA PHE A 93 4.96 -14.46 3.70
C PHE A 93 6.40 -14.00 3.46
N GLU A 94 6.64 -13.18 2.43
CA GLU A 94 7.96 -12.59 2.19
C GLU A 94 8.30 -11.45 3.18
N ALA A 95 7.30 -10.95 3.91
CA ALA A 95 7.54 -9.91 4.89
C ALA A 95 8.45 -10.43 6.02
N PRO A 96 9.54 -9.72 6.38
CA PRO A 96 10.49 -10.12 7.43
C PRO A 96 9.91 -10.10 8.85
N LEU A 97 8.58 -10.00 8.99
CA LEU A 97 7.86 -10.07 10.25
C LEU A 97 7.61 -11.52 10.69
N PHE A 98 7.69 -12.49 9.77
CA PHE A 98 7.40 -13.90 10.02
C PHE A 98 8.63 -14.81 9.97
N THR A 99 9.84 -14.24 9.93
CA THR A 99 11.15 -14.93 9.97
C THR A 99 11.96 -14.43 11.15
#